data_AF-A0A9W7JAR5-F1
#
_entry.id   AF-A0A9W7JAR5-F1
#
_cell.length_a   1.000
_cell.length_b   1.000
_cell.length_c   1.000
_cell.angle_alpha   90.00
_cell.angle_beta   90.00
_cell.angle_gamma   90.00
#
_symmetry.space_group_name_H-M   'P 1'
#
loop_
_entity.id
_entity.type
_entity.pdbx_description
1 polymer ?
#
loop_
_entity_poly.entity_id
_entity_poly.type
_entity_poly.pdbx_seq_one_letter_code
_entity_poly.pdbx_strand_id
1 'polypeptide(L)'
;MTPEAADIMAKLRGKGVEYEATASTDDSTNVHEMENQVIGDVLGPERYGRVRCQGSFITPTRYFGPSSSQYMPSQSQSSQAEVNRLKQQIAQFKAEVAAKEAEREAAYQAFQNQFQELMAMLKKNPPS
;
A
#
# COMPACT_ATOMS: atom_id res chain seq x y z
N MET A 1 10.69 14.02 -61.29
CA MET A 1 9.35 13.69 -60.75
C MET A 1 8.48 13.30 -61.92
N THR A 2 7.91 12.10 -61.91
CA THR A 2 6.98 11.65 -62.96
C THR A 2 5.59 12.24 -62.68
N PRO A 3 4.83 12.66 -63.72
CA PRO A 3 3.50 13.26 -63.54
C PRO A 3 2.51 12.30 -62.86
N GLU A 4 2.75 10.99 -62.98
CA GLU A 4 1.96 9.93 -62.36
C GLU A 4 2.09 9.90 -60.82
N ALA A 5 3.30 10.15 -60.30
CA ALA A 5 3.51 10.24 -58.85
C ALA A 5 2.84 11.48 -58.24
N ALA A 6 2.72 12.58 -59.01
CA ALA A 6 2.02 13.78 -58.58
C ALA A 6 0.49 13.58 -58.52
N ASP A 7 -0.11 12.85 -59.48
CA ASP A 7 -1.55 12.53 -59.48
C ASP A 7 -1.92 11.64 -58.27
N ILE A 8 -1.08 10.65 -57.96
CA ILE A 8 -1.29 9.76 -56.79
C ILE A 8 -1.25 10.56 -55.49
N MET A 9 -0.28 11.46 -55.33
CA MET A 9 -0.16 12.33 -54.15
C MET A 9 -1.36 13.28 -53.99
N ALA A 10 -1.92 13.78 -55.09
CA ALA A 10 -3.10 14.65 -55.07
C ALA A 10 -4.36 13.87 -54.65
N LYS A 11 -4.57 12.66 -55.19
CA LYS A 11 -5.68 11.77 -54.81
C LYS A 11 -5.61 11.33 -53.35
N LEU A 12 -4.41 11.04 -52.83
CA LEU A 12 -4.21 10.68 -51.42
C LEU A 12 -4.54 11.84 -50.49
N ARG A 13 -4.19 13.08 -50.85
CA ARG A 13 -4.49 14.27 -50.06
C ARG A 13 -5.99 14.56 -49.99
N GLY A 14 -6.71 14.37 -51.10
CA GLY A 14 -8.17 14.50 -51.13
C GLY A 14 -8.89 13.46 -50.26
N LYS A 15 -8.46 12.19 -50.31
CA LYS A 15 -9.00 11.12 -49.45
C LYS A 15 -8.60 11.26 -47.97
N GLY A 16 -7.48 11.94 -47.70
CA GLY A 16 -7.02 12.27 -46.35
C GLY A 16 -8.05 13.07 -45.55
N VAL A 17 -8.77 13.97 -46.21
CA VAL A 17 -9.74 14.87 -45.56
C VAL A 17 -11.03 14.13 -45.18
N GLU A 18 -11.43 13.11 -45.95
CA GLU A 18 -12.62 12.30 -45.64
C GLU A 18 -12.40 11.37 -44.42
N TYR A 19 -11.17 10.90 -44.17
CA TYR A 19 -10.91 10.08 -42.98
C TYR A 19 -10.91 10.91 -41.69
N GLU A 20 -10.42 12.16 -41.73
CA GLU A 20 -10.42 13.04 -40.55
C GLU A 20 -11.83 13.52 -40.16
N ALA A 21 -12.76 13.62 -41.12
CA ALA A 21 -14.15 13.95 -40.83
C ALA A 21 -14.86 12.85 -40.02
N THR A 22 -14.45 11.58 -40.19
CA THR A 22 -14.99 10.46 -39.39
C THR A 22 -14.33 10.29 -38.03
N ALA A 23 -13.23 11.02 -37.77
CA ALA A 23 -12.56 11.06 -36.47
C ALA A 23 -13.01 12.25 -35.60
N SER A 24 -13.80 13.18 -36.15
CA SER A 24 -14.36 14.33 -35.43
C SER A 24 -15.76 14.02 -34.88
N THR A 25 -15.89 12.93 -34.12
CA THR A 25 -17.05 12.78 -33.23
C THR A 25 -16.70 13.45 -31.91
N ASP A 26 -17.09 14.72 -31.82
CA ASP A 26 -17.02 15.63 -30.67
C ASP A 26 -18.02 15.24 -29.56
N ASP A 27 -18.10 13.94 -29.26
CA ASP A 27 -18.72 13.46 -28.03
C ASP A 27 -17.57 12.93 -27.19
N SER A 28 -17.34 13.56 -26.04
CA SER A 28 -16.28 13.21 -25.09
C SER A 28 -16.57 11.86 -24.42
N THR A 29 -16.86 10.86 -25.22
CA THR A 29 -16.92 9.46 -24.84
C THR A 29 -15.53 9.15 -24.29
N ASN A 30 -15.51 9.02 -22.97
CA ASN A 30 -14.36 8.67 -22.19
C ASN A 30 -13.72 7.45 -22.85
N VAL A 31 -12.59 7.63 -23.56
CA VAL A 31 -11.92 6.56 -24.34
C VAL A 31 -11.71 5.32 -23.47
N HIS A 32 -11.47 5.54 -22.17
CA HIS A 32 -11.33 4.49 -21.17
C HIS A 32 -12.63 3.73 -20.88
N GLU A 33 -13.80 4.38 -20.96
CA GLU A 33 -15.10 3.74 -20.79
C GLU A 33 -15.45 2.85 -21.98
N MET A 34 -15.15 3.31 -23.20
CA MET A 34 -15.27 2.50 -24.41
C MET A 34 -14.32 1.29 -24.37
N GLU A 35 -13.07 1.48 -23.97
CA GLU A 35 -12.10 0.38 -23.78
C GLU A 35 -12.58 -0.66 -22.76
N ASN A 36 -13.14 -0.21 -21.64
CA ASN A 36 -13.66 -1.13 -20.62
C ASN A 36 -14.92 -1.87 -21.09
N GLN A 37 -15.78 -1.22 -21.88
CA GLN A 37 -16.93 -1.87 -22.50
C GLN A 37 -16.49 -2.98 -23.45
N VAL A 38 -15.59 -2.68 -24.39
CA VAL A 38 -15.09 -3.68 -25.36
C VAL A 38 -14.46 -4.88 -24.66
N ILE A 39 -13.73 -4.65 -23.57
CA ILE A 39 -13.12 -5.74 -22.79
C ILE A 39 -14.17 -6.53 -22.01
N GLY A 40 -15.19 -5.87 -21.48
CA GLY A 40 -16.35 -6.50 -20.85
C GLY A 40 -17.10 -7.42 -21.82
N ASP A 41 -17.24 -6.99 -23.07
CA ASP A 41 -17.95 -7.74 -24.11
C ASP A 41 -17.15 -8.95 -24.61
N VAL A 42 -15.83 -8.81 -24.75
CA VAL A 42 -14.96 -9.89 -25.28
C VAL A 42 -14.54 -10.88 -24.18
N LEU A 43 -14.12 -10.38 -23.01
CA LEU A 43 -13.54 -11.17 -21.93
C LEU A 43 -14.49 -11.35 -20.74
N GLY A 44 -15.68 -10.78 -20.78
CA GLY A 44 -16.59 -10.71 -19.64
C GLY A 44 -16.24 -9.57 -18.66
N PRO A 45 -17.13 -9.29 -17.69
CA PRO A 45 -16.95 -8.21 -16.72
C PRO A 45 -15.61 -8.25 -15.98
N GLU A 46 -15.11 -7.09 -15.56
CA GLU A 46 -13.85 -6.99 -14.81
C GLU A 46 -13.89 -7.79 -13.50
N ARG A 47 -12.81 -8.51 -13.18
CA ARG A 47 -12.71 -9.34 -11.97
C ARG A 47 -11.35 -9.17 -11.28
N TYR A 48 -11.32 -9.41 -9.97
CA TYR A 48 -10.11 -9.38 -9.16
C TYR A 48 -9.03 -10.31 -9.72
N GLY A 49 -7.78 -9.83 -9.84
CA GLY A 49 -6.64 -10.61 -10.34
C GLY A 49 -6.51 -10.69 -11.87
N ARG A 50 -7.41 -10.07 -12.65
CA ARG A 50 -7.24 -9.93 -14.09
C ARG A 50 -6.03 -9.03 -14.39
N VAL A 51 -5.02 -9.58 -15.05
CA VAL A 51 -3.80 -8.85 -15.41
C VAL A 51 -4.08 -7.96 -16.61
N ARG A 52 -3.89 -6.65 -16.45
CA ARG A 52 -3.90 -5.68 -17.55
C ARG A 52 -2.46 -5.20 -17.76
N CYS A 53 -1.91 -5.40 -18.96
CA CYS A 53 -0.53 -5.01 -19.28
C CYS A 53 -0.43 -3.49 -19.50
N GLN A 54 0.72 -2.90 -19.15
CA GLN A 54 1.07 -1.52 -19.51
C GLN A 54 1.66 -1.52 -20.94
N GLY A 55 1.00 -0.90 -21.92
CA GLY A 55 1.51 -0.88 -23.30
C GLY A 55 0.56 -0.30 -24.35
N SER A 56 1.14 0.20 -25.45
CA SER A 56 0.48 0.99 -26.52
C SER A 56 -0.41 0.19 -27.49
N PHE A 57 -0.89 -1.01 -27.14
CA PHE A 57 -1.86 -1.79 -27.92
C PHE A 57 -2.75 -2.65 -27.01
N ILE A 58 -4.05 -2.78 -27.34
CA ILE A 58 -5.16 -3.61 -26.77
C ILE A 58 -4.95 -4.16 -25.34
N THR A 59 -4.36 -3.38 -24.44
CA THR A 59 -4.13 -3.81 -23.07
C THR A 59 -4.28 -2.61 -22.14
N PRO A 60 -5.30 -2.57 -21.27
CA PRO A 60 -5.60 -1.34 -20.56
C PRO A 60 -4.52 -0.97 -19.55
N THR A 61 -3.87 0.11 -19.86
CA THR A 61 -2.87 0.79 -19.05
C THR A 61 -3.55 1.76 -18.08
N ARG A 62 -4.27 1.24 -17.07
CA ARG A 62 -4.49 1.90 -15.77
C ARG A 62 -5.35 0.99 -14.90
N TYR A 63 -4.71 0.39 -13.91
CA TYR A 63 -5.34 -0.59 -13.03
C TYR A 63 -6.44 0.04 -12.15
N PHE A 64 -6.36 1.34 -11.84
CA PHE A 64 -7.24 1.99 -10.85
C PHE A 64 -7.63 3.39 -11.36
N GLY A 65 -8.87 3.55 -11.82
CA GLY A 65 -9.47 4.87 -12.10
C GLY A 65 -9.74 5.66 -10.81
N PRO A 66 -10.09 6.95 -10.85
CA PRO A 66 -10.42 7.73 -9.64
C PRO A 66 -11.60 7.18 -8.81
N SER A 67 -12.42 6.27 -9.37
CA SER A 67 -13.50 5.56 -8.66
C SER A 67 -13.06 4.30 -7.92
N SER A 68 -11.79 3.94 -8.00
CA SER A 68 -11.26 2.69 -7.45
C SER A 68 -11.16 2.63 -5.92
N SER A 69 -11.56 3.70 -5.23
CA SER A 69 -11.79 3.72 -3.78
C SER A 69 -12.90 2.76 -3.31
N GLN A 70 -13.66 2.14 -4.22
CA GLN A 70 -14.68 1.14 -3.89
C GLN A 70 -14.12 -0.29 -3.68
N TYR A 71 -12.83 -0.52 -3.93
CA TYR A 71 -12.19 -1.80 -3.55
C TYR A 71 -11.88 -1.82 -2.04
N MET A 72 -12.93 -2.11 -1.25
CA MET A 72 -12.90 -2.56 0.16
C MET A 72 -11.89 -1.89 1.12
N PRO A 73 -12.24 -0.76 1.75
CA PRO A 73 -11.50 -0.22 2.89
C PRO A 73 -11.77 -0.97 4.22
N SER A 74 -12.84 -1.75 4.34
CA SER A 74 -13.28 -2.35 5.63
C SER A 74 -12.33 -3.40 6.21
N GLN A 75 -11.66 -4.22 5.39
CA GLN A 75 -10.67 -5.17 5.92
C GLN A 75 -9.43 -4.43 6.45
N SER A 76 -9.02 -3.35 5.77
CA SER A 76 -7.85 -2.56 6.16
C SER A 76 -8.04 -1.84 7.50
N GLN A 77 -9.25 -1.30 7.76
CA GLN A 77 -9.56 -0.65 9.04
C GLN A 77 -9.60 -1.62 10.23
N SER A 78 -10.18 -2.82 10.03
CA SER A 78 -10.20 -3.88 11.05
C SER A 78 -8.80 -4.40 11.37
N SER A 79 -7.98 -4.65 10.34
CA SER A 79 -6.58 -5.06 10.51
C SER A 79 -5.75 -3.99 11.24
N GLN A 80 -6.00 -2.70 10.97
CA GLN A 80 -5.27 -1.62 11.64
C GLN A 80 -5.65 -1.50 13.13
N ALA A 81 -6.93 -1.72 13.47
CA ALA A 81 -7.38 -1.74 14.86
C ALA A 81 -6.74 -2.89 15.65
N GLU A 82 -6.68 -4.08 15.05
CA GLU A 82 -6.06 -5.26 15.68
C GLU A 82 -4.55 -5.08 15.86
N VAL A 83 -3.85 -4.51 14.87
CA VAL A 83 -2.43 -4.16 15.00
C VAL A 83 -2.20 -3.16 16.13
N ASN A 84 -3.06 -2.15 16.28
CA ASN A 84 -2.94 -1.18 17.36
C ASN A 84 -3.19 -1.82 18.74
N ARG A 85 -4.18 -2.72 18.83
CA ARG A 85 -4.44 -3.50 20.06
C ARG A 85 -3.24 -4.36 20.45
N LEU A 86 -2.65 -5.08 19.49
CA LEU A 86 -1.47 -5.90 19.73
C LEU A 86 -0.26 -5.06 20.16
N LYS A 87 -0.05 -3.89 19.55
CA LYS A 87 1.00 -2.95 19.99
C LYS A 87 0.80 -2.50 21.43
N GLN A 88 -0.44 -2.20 21.83
CA GLN A 88 -0.76 -1.84 23.21
C GLN A 88 -0.49 -3.00 24.18
N GLN A 89 -0.87 -4.23 23.84
CA GLN A 89 -0.59 -5.40 24.67
C GLN A 89 0.92 -5.65 24.83
N ILE A 90 1.71 -5.50 23.76
CA ILE A 90 3.17 -5.63 23.84
C ILE A 90 3.77 -4.54 24.73
N ALA A 91 3.29 -3.31 24.64
CA ALA A 91 3.75 -2.22 25.50
C ALA A 91 3.44 -2.49 26.99
N GLN A 92 2.24 -3.00 27.28
CA GLN A 92 1.86 -3.39 28.65
C GLN A 92 2.76 -4.51 29.19
N PHE A 93 2.97 -5.57 28.40
CA PHE A 93 3.80 -6.69 28.83
C PHE A 93 5.26 -6.28 29.06
N LYS A 94 5.79 -5.40 28.21
CA LYS A 94 7.13 -4.81 28.41
C LYS A 94 7.23 -4.01 29.70
N ALA A 95 6.21 -3.20 30.02
CA ALA A 95 6.18 -2.43 31.25
C ALA A 95 6.09 -3.34 32.50
N GLU A 96 5.28 -4.41 32.44
CA GLU A 96 5.18 -5.38 33.54
C GLU A 96 6.52 -6.10 33.78
N VAL A 97 7.19 -6.53 32.72
CA VAL A 97 8.50 -7.19 32.83
C VAL A 97 9.54 -6.22 33.42
N ALA A 98 9.57 -4.98 32.95
CA ALA A 98 10.49 -3.97 33.48
C ALA A 98 10.23 -3.69 34.97
N ALA A 99 8.96 -3.62 35.39
CA ALA A 99 8.60 -3.44 36.79
C ALA A 99 9.07 -4.62 37.66
N LYS A 100 8.82 -5.87 37.22
CA LYS A 100 9.30 -7.06 37.94
C LYS A 100 10.81 -7.17 38.00
N GLU A 101 11.51 -6.74 36.95
CA GLU A 101 12.97 -6.70 36.95
C GLU A 101 13.50 -5.68 37.94
N ALA A 102 12.91 -4.48 38.00
CA ALA A 102 13.25 -3.45 38.99
C ALA A 102 12.97 -3.90 40.43
N GLU A 103 11.84 -4.58 40.70
CA GLU A 103 11.55 -5.15 42.02
C GLU A 103 12.59 -6.20 42.43
N ARG A 104 12.97 -7.08 41.50
CA ARG A 104 13.99 -8.09 41.74
C ARG A 104 15.34 -7.45 42.05
N GLU A 105 15.75 -6.43 41.31
CA GLU A 105 16.99 -5.70 41.58
C GLU A 105 16.96 -4.97 42.92
N ALA A 106 15.84 -4.33 43.27
CA ALA A 106 15.65 -3.70 44.57
C ALA A 106 15.75 -4.72 45.71
N ALA A 107 15.19 -5.92 45.54
CA ALA A 107 15.31 -7.00 46.51
C ALA A 107 16.77 -7.45 46.69
N TYR A 108 17.54 -7.58 45.60
CA TYR A 108 18.96 -7.90 45.68
C TYR A 108 19.76 -6.82 46.40
N GLN A 109 19.49 -5.54 46.11
CA GLN A 109 20.17 -4.44 46.80
C GLN A 109 19.81 -4.38 48.29
N ALA A 110 18.53 -4.57 48.64
CA ALA A 110 18.09 -4.59 50.03
C ALA A 110 18.79 -5.71 50.82
N PHE A 111 18.91 -6.91 50.22
CA PHE A 111 19.65 -8.02 50.82
C PHE A 111 21.13 -7.68 51.02
N GLN A 112 21.79 -7.10 50.01
CA GLN A 112 23.18 -6.66 50.13
C GLN A 112 23.36 -5.62 51.24
N ASN A 113 22.46 -4.65 51.35
CA ASN A 113 22.50 -3.62 52.37
C ASN A 113 22.33 -4.19 53.78
N GLN A 114 21.40 -5.12 53.97
CA GLN A 114 21.23 -5.82 55.26
C GLN A 114 22.51 -6.57 55.67
N PHE A 115 23.17 -7.25 54.73
CA PHE A 115 24.41 -7.95 55.03
C PHE A 115 25.53 -6.98 55.43
N GLN A 116 25.67 -5.86 54.71
CA GLN A 116 26.64 -4.82 55.05
C GLN A 116 26.40 -4.23 56.44
N GLU A 117 25.13 -4.00 56.80
CA GLU A 117 24.75 -3.48 58.12
C GLU A 117 25.12 -4.45 59.26
N LEU A 118 24.87 -5.75 59.09
CA LEU A 118 25.29 -6.78 60.05
C LEU A 118 26.81 -6.83 60.22
N MET A 119 27.56 -6.76 59.12
CA MET A 119 29.02 -6.73 59.15
C MET A 119 29.55 -5.48 59.87
N ALA A 120 28.90 -4.33 59.68
CA ALA A 120 29.25 -3.10 60.38
C ALA A 120 28.94 -3.19 61.89
N MET A 121 27.84 -3.85 62.27
CA MET A 121 27.46 -4.05 63.67
C MET A 121 28.46 -4.97 64.40
N LEU A 122 28.84 -6.09 63.78
CA LEU A 122 29.84 -7.01 64.34
C LEU A 122 31.20 -6.32 64.56
N LYS A 123 31.60 -5.44 63.65
CA LYS A 123 32.86 -4.68 63.79
C LYS A 123 32.81 -3.65 64.94
N LYS A 124 31.63 -3.14 65.29
CA LYS A 124 31.45 -2.17 66.39
C LYS A 124 31.35 -2.81 67.78
N ASN A 125 31.05 -4.11 67.87
CA ASN A 125 30.97 -4.83 69.14
C ASN A 125 32.02 -5.96 69.17
N PRO A 126 33.28 -5.67 69.53
CA PRO A 126 34.33 -6.69 69.54
C PRO A 126 34.01 -7.75 70.60
N PRO A 127 34.24 -9.05 70.31
CA PRO A 127 34.07 -10.09 71.31
C PRO A 127 35.03 -9.83 72.48
N SER A 128 34.46 -9.85 73.68
CA SER A 128 35.14 -9.60 74.95
C SER A 128 36.03 -10.75 75.40
#